data_AF-A0A918IFE6-F1
#
_entry.id   AF-A0A918IFE6-F1
#
_cell.length_a   1.000
_cell.length_b   1.000
_cell.length_c   1.000
_cell.angle_alpha   90.00
_cell.angle_beta   90.00
_cell.angle_gamma   90.00
#
_symmetry.space_group_name_H-M   'P 1'
#
loop_
_entity.id
_entity.type
_entity.pdbx_description
1 polymer ?
#
loop_
_entity_poly.entity_id
_entity_poly.type
_entity_poly.pdbx_seq_one_letter_code
_entity_poly.pdbx_strand_id
1 'polypeptide(L)' 'MHEELYDGSKYADRHTCFLTRTDGTTVTMEVYLFAGLTPDGRFHRIEETTLLLQGSDADRDLGSAR' A
#
# COMPACT_ATOMS: atom_id res chain seq x y z
N MET A 1 -0.28 10.19 2.98
CA MET A 1 -1.37 9.50 3.69
C MET A 1 -2.61 10.37 3.61
N HIS A 2 -3.73 9.77 3.22
CA HIS A 2 -5.01 10.45 3.07
C HIS A 2 -5.94 10.14 4.25
N GLU A 3 -5.96 8.88 4.66
CA GLU A 3 -6.78 8.37 5.75
C GLU A 3 -5.97 7.38 6.60
N GLU A 4 -6.21 7.38 7.90
CA GLU A 4 -5.66 6.42 8.86
C GLU A 4 -6.73 6.08 9.89
N LEU A 5 -6.89 4.80 10.21
CA LEU A 5 -7.87 4.34 11.18
C LEU A 5 -7.30 3.21 12.03
N TYR A 6 -7.63 3.27 13.32
CA TYR A 6 -7.42 2.20 14.29
C TYR A 6 -8.78 1.76 14.85
N ASP A 7 -9.01 0.44 14.90
CA ASP A 7 -10.15 -0.20 15.57
C ASP A 7 -9.63 -1.37 16.42
N GLY A 8 -9.31 -1.08 17.68
CA GLY A 8 -8.63 -2.03 18.57
C GLY A 8 -7.27 -2.43 17.99
N SER A 9 -7.10 -3.73 17.70
CA SER A 9 -5.89 -4.25 17.04
C SER A 9 -5.96 -4.20 15.51
N LYS A 10 -7.01 -3.64 14.92
CA LYS A 10 -7.11 -3.46 13.46
C LYS A 10 -6.59 -2.10 13.07
N TYR A 11 -5.93 -2.06 11.93
CA TYR A 11 -5.40 -0.87 11.30
C TYR A 11 -5.92 -0.81 9.87
N ALA A 12 -6.24 0.38 9.39
CA ALA A 12 -6.47 0.62 7.99
C ALA A 12 -5.90 1.97 7.58
N ASP A 13 -5.38 2.06 6.37
CA ASP A 13 -4.95 3.32 5.81
C ASP A 13 -5.15 3.39 4.30
N ARG A 14 -5.23 4.62 3.80
CA ARG A 14 -5.20 4.92 2.37
C ARG A 14 -4.10 5.93 2.10
N HIS A 15 -3.17 5.58 1.22
CA HIS A 15 -2.06 6.47 0.88
C HIS A 15 -1.65 6.36 -0.58
N THR A 16 -0.99 7.41 -1.08
CA THR A 16 -0.36 7.40 -2.41
C THR A 16 1.13 7.12 -2.27
N CYS A 17 1.61 6.17 -3.06
CA CYS A 17 3.02 5.85 -3.25
C CYS A 17 3.54 6.50 -4.53
N PHE A 18 4.67 7.20 -4.43
CA PHE A 18 5.43 7.71 -5.56
C PHE A 18 6.71 6.89 -5.68
N LEU A 19 6.83 6.14 -6.76
CA LEU A 19 7.92 5.20 -6.98
C LEU A 19 8.82 5.69 -8.11
N THR A 20 10.13 5.53 -7.91
CA THR A 20 11.14 5.64 -8.96
C THR A 20 11.79 4.29 -9.15
N ARG A 21 11.73 3.76 -10.37
CA ARG A 21 12.36 2.49 -10.73
C ARG A 21 13.85 2.64 -10.95
N THR A 22 14.55 1.52 -10.95
CA THR A 22 16.00 1.47 -11.21
C THR A 22 16.39 1.98 -12.60
N ASP A 23 15.46 1.98 -13.56
CA ASP A 23 15.63 2.54 -14.91
C ASP A 23 15.29 4.04 -14.99
N GLY A 24 14.90 4.67 -13.88
CA GLY A 24 14.54 6.08 -13.79
C GLY A 24 13.08 6.40 -14.15
N THR A 25 12.28 5.42 -14.59
CA THR A 25 10.84 5.63 -14.81
C THR A 25 10.09 5.79 -13.49
N THR A 26 8.95 6.47 -13.52
CA THR A 26 8.13 6.74 -12.33
C THR A 26 6.76 6.08 -12.40
N VAL A 27 6.25 5.68 -11.24
CA VAL A 27 4.91 5.12 -11.06
C VAL A 27 4.24 5.79 -9.87
N THR A 28 2.96 6.10 -9.99
CA THR A 28 2.13 6.55 -8.87
C THR A 28 0.99 5.57 -8.68
N MET A 29 0.79 5.13 -7.44
CA MET A 29 -0.29 4.22 -7.08
C MET A 29 -0.92 4.62 -5.75
N GLU A 30 -2.21 4.35 -5.61
CA GLU A 30 -2.90 4.42 -4.33
C GLU A 30 -2.94 3.02 -3.71
N VAL A 31 -2.69 2.94 -2.41
CA VAL A 31 -2.71 1.71 -1.63
C VAL A 31 -3.85 1.78 -0.63
N TYR A 32 -4.66 0.73 -0.61
CA TYR A 32 -5.68 0.49 0.40
C TYR A 32 -5.21 -0.68 1.25
N LEU A 33 -4.83 -0.40 2.48
CA LEU A 33 -4.21 -1.36 3.38
C LEU A 33 -5.12 -1.62 4.57
N PHE A 34 -5.27 -2.90 4.90
CA PHE A 34 -5.87 -3.40 6.12
C PHE A 34 -4.85 -4.26 6.83
N ALA A 35 -4.65 -4.04 8.12
CA ALA A 35 -3.66 -4.78 8.87
C ALA A 35 -4.15 -5.13 10.27
N GLY A 36 -3.52 -6.18 10.81
CA GLY A 36 -3.62 -6.53 12.21
C GLY A 36 -2.35 -6.12 12.94
N LEU A 37 -2.51 -5.52 14.12
CA LEU A 37 -1.43 -5.13 15.03
C LEU A 37 -1.27 -6.15 16.16
N THR A 38 -0.03 -6.40 16.55
CA THR A 38 0.31 -7.09 17.81
C THR A 38 0.12 -6.15 19.00
N PRO A 39 0.10 -6.66 20.25
CA PRO A 39 0.03 -5.81 21.44
C PRO A 39 1.17 -4.79 21.58
N ASP A 40 2.35 -5.06 21.01
CA ASP A 40 3.49 -4.13 20.97
C ASP A 40 3.45 -3.18 19.75
N GLY A 41 2.35 -3.17 19.00
CA GLY A 41 2.09 -2.21 17.92
C GLY A 41 2.74 -2.54 16.58
N ARG A 42 3.23 -3.77 16.37
CA ARG A 42 3.79 -4.21 15.09
C ARG A 42 2.71 -4.81 14.20
N PHE A 43 2.84 -4.68 12.89
CA PHE A 43 2.00 -5.44 11.98
C PHE A 43 2.30 -6.95 12.08
N HIS A 44 1.29 -7.77 12.34
CA HIS A 44 1.41 -9.24 12.24
C HIS A 44 0.79 -9.79 10.94
N ARG A 45 -0.10 -9.04 10.31
CA ARG A 45 -0.69 -9.32 8.99
C ARG A 45 -0.98 -8.01 8.30
N ILE A 46 -0.68 -7.95 7.01
CA ILE A 46 -1.04 -6.87 6.11
C ILE A 46 -1.76 -7.50 4.92
N GLU A 47 -2.87 -6.91 4.54
CA GLU A 47 -3.61 -7.18 3.31
C GLU A 47 -3.80 -5.84 2.61
N GLU A 48 -3.32 -5.74 1.38
CA GLU A 48 -3.42 -4.51 0.61
C GLU A 48 -3.89 -4.77 -0.81
N THR A 49 -4.50 -3.75 -1.39
CA THR A 49 -4.77 -3.67 -2.83
C THR A 49 -4.27 -2.35 -3.36
N THR A 50 -3.68 -2.38 -4.56
CA THR A 50 -3.12 -1.21 -5.22
C THR A 50 -3.99 -0.78 -6.38
N LEU A 51 -4.17 0.53 -6.54
CA LEU A 51 -4.78 1.17 -7.68
C LEU A 51 -3.72 1.97 -8.43
N LEU A 52 -3.43 1.60 -9.66
CA LEU A 52 -2.51 2.34 -10.51
C LEU A 52 -3.11 3.70 -10.88
N LEU A 53 -2.44 4.80 -10.51
CA LEU A 53 -2.84 6.16 -10.85
C LEU A 53 -2.07 6.70 -12.06
N GLN A 54 -0.77 6.37 -12.15
CA GLN A 54 0.10 6.73 -13.28
C GLN A 54 1.16 5.64 -13.48
N GLY A 55 1.31 5.16 -14.72
CA GLY A 55 2.29 4.14 -15.10
C GLY A 55 1.93 3.53 -16.46
N SER A 56 2.60 2.44 -16.81
CA SER A 56 2.29 1.61 -17.96
C SER A 56 1.42 0.40 -17.58
N ASP A 57 0.86 -0.29 -18.58
CA ASP A 57 0.12 -1.54 -18.34
C ASP A 57 0.95 -2.63 -17.67
N ALA A 58 2.27 -2.61 -17.85
CA ALA A 58 3.19 -3.54 -17.18
C ALA A 58 3.27 -3.31 -15.66
N ASP A 59 2.74 -2.19 -15.17
CA ASP A 59 2.82 -1.77 -13.76
C ASP A 59 1.59 -2.19 -12.95
N ARG A 60 0.61 -2.81 -13.60
CA ARG A 60 -0.70 -3.11 -13.01
C ARG A 60 -0.63 -4.03 -11.80
N ASP A 61 0.34 -4.94 -11.79
CA ASP A 61 0.52 -5.91 -10.71
C ASP A 61 1.60 -5.45 -9.70
N LEU A 62 2.10 -4.21 -9.83
CA LEU A 62 3.09 -3.65 -8.90
C LEU A 62 2.47 -3.48 -7.50
N GLY A 63 3.19 -3.98 -6.49
CA GLY A 63 2.70 -4.03 -5.10
C GLY A 63 1.92 -5.31 -4.76
N SER A 64 1.66 -6.20 -5.74
CA SER A 64 1.10 -7.51 -5.44
C SER A 64 2.21 -8.51 -5.07
N ALA A 65 2.10 -9.14 -3.90
CA ALA A 65 2.90 -10.30 -3.54
C ALA A 65 2.07 -11.57 -3.83
N ARG A 66 2.56 -12.44 -4.72
CA ARG A 66 1.97 -13.78 -4.95
C ARG A 66 2.72 -14.85 -4.17
#